data_AF-B3QEP7-F1
#
_entry.id   AF-B3QEP7-F1
#
_cell.length_a   1.000
_cell.length_b   1.000
_cell.length_c   1.000
_cell.angle_alpha   90.00
_cell.angle_beta   90.00
_cell.angle_gamma   90.00
#
_symmetry.space_group_name_H-M   'P 1'
#
loop_
_entity.id
_entity.type
_entity.pdbx_description
1 polymer ?
#
loop_
_entity_poly.entity_id
_entity_poly.type
_entity_poly.pdbx_seq_one_letter_code
_entity_poly.pdbx_strand_id
1 'polypeptide(L)'
;MSASFDRYVSFQHCDWEGRSERVMQRLQRHVEAAENPFWAYFAQKRAELRDKQGLDDLRILHNYLPTLRELLEDNGDLETLEMLEDLEANLM
;
A
#
# COMPACT_ATOMS: atom_id res chain seq x y z
N MET A 1 -26.48 22.21 -31.82
CA MET A 1 -25.60 22.68 -30.72
C MET A 1 -24.94 21.46 -30.12
N SER A 2 -23.63 21.51 -29.96
CA SER A 2 -22.73 20.44 -29.52
C SER A 2 -23.20 19.79 -28.22
N ALA A 3 -23.73 18.58 -28.32
CA ALA A 3 -23.91 17.71 -27.18
C ALA A 3 -23.26 16.38 -27.53
N SER A 4 -22.60 15.78 -26.55
CA SER A 4 -22.03 14.43 -26.59
C SER A 4 -20.62 14.37 -27.17
N PHE A 5 -19.60 14.70 -26.38
CA PHE A 5 -18.52 13.73 -26.14
C PHE A 5 -18.07 13.87 -24.69
N ASP A 6 -18.44 12.83 -23.95
CA ASP A 6 -18.09 12.52 -22.58
C ASP A 6 -16.58 12.68 -22.36
N ARG A 7 -16.17 13.62 -21.50
CA ARG A 7 -14.75 13.91 -21.21
C ARG A 7 -14.12 12.92 -20.22
N TYR A 8 -14.84 11.86 -19.81
CA TYR A 8 -14.43 10.98 -18.72
C TYR A 8 -14.61 9.50 -19.08
N VAL A 9 -14.17 9.09 -20.28
CA VAL A 9 -14.03 7.66 -20.61
C VAL A 9 -12.55 7.27 -20.59
N SER A 10 -11.94 7.46 -19.43
CA SER A 10 -10.79 6.66 -19.03
C SER A 10 -10.96 6.39 -17.55
N PHE A 11 -11.99 5.61 -17.23
CA PHE A 11 -11.88 4.63 -16.16
C PHE A 11 -10.76 3.67 -16.56
N GLN A 12 -9.52 4.16 -16.54
CA GLN A 12 -8.40 3.28 -16.35
C GLN A 12 -8.71 2.69 -14.97
N HIS A 13 -9.32 1.50 -14.97
CA HIS A 13 -9.36 0.57 -13.85
C HIS A 13 -7.90 0.21 -13.54
N CYS A 14 -7.10 1.19 -13.20
CA CYS A 14 -5.86 0.95 -12.54
C CYS A 14 -6.33 0.47 -11.17
N ASP A 15 -6.23 -0.83 -11.00
CA ASP A 15 -6.59 -1.56 -9.80
C ASP A 15 -5.60 -1.19 -8.68
N TRP A 16 -5.39 0.11 -8.41
CA TRP A 16 -4.43 0.62 -7.43
C TRP A 16 -4.84 0.25 -6.01
N GLU A 17 -6.15 0.27 -5.74
CA GLU A 17 -6.72 -0.27 -4.51
C GLU A 17 -6.37 -1.75 -4.38
N GLY A 18 -6.64 -2.56 -5.40
CA GLY A 18 -6.32 -3.99 -5.38
C GLY A 18 -4.82 -4.31 -5.34
N ARG A 19 -3.97 -3.52 -6.00
CA ARG A 19 -2.50 -3.65 -5.90
C ARG A 19 -2.01 -3.33 -4.50
N SER A 20 -2.47 -2.24 -3.90
CA SER A 20 -2.12 -1.87 -2.53
C SER A 20 -2.61 -2.90 -1.51
N GLU A 21 -3.82 -3.41 -1.69
CA GLU A 21 -4.37 -4.47 -0.85
C GLU A 21 -3.52 -5.74 -0.95
N ARG A 22 -3.06 -6.12 -2.15
CA ARG A 22 -2.14 -7.26 -2.33
C ARG A 22 -0.82 -7.05 -1.59
N VAL A 23 -0.20 -5.88 -1.70
CA VAL A 23 1.04 -5.58 -0.96
C VAL A 23 0.78 -5.63 0.54
N MET A 24 -0.33 -5.05 1.02
CA MET A 24 -0.72 -5.11 2.43
C MET A 24 -0.96 -6.53 2.91
N GLN A 25 -1.57 -7.40 2.10
CA GLN A 25 -1.75 -8.82 2.45
C GLN A 25 -0.41 -9.55 2.58
N ARG A 26 0.61 -9.20 1.78
CA ARG A 26 1.96 -9.75 1.93
C ARG A 26 2.63 -9.25 3.20
N LEU A 27 2.54 -7.96 3.47
CA LEU A 27 3.03 -7.36 4.73
C LEU A 27 2.35 -7.99 5.95
N GLN A 28 1.05 -8.29 5.86
CA GLN A 28 0.32 -8.94 6.95
C GLN A 28 0.90 -10.31 7.31
N ARG A 29 1.46 -11.06 6.35
CA ARG A 29 2.15 -12.33 6.64
C ARG A 29 3.44 -12.11 7.44
N HIS A 30 4.19 -11.04 7.15
CA HIS A 30 5.34 -10.63 7.96
C HIS A 30 4.93 -10.20 9.37
N VAL A 31 3.78 -9.55 9.50
CA VAL A 31 3.20 -9.21 10.80
C VAL A 31 2.87 -10.45 11.61
N GLU A 32 2.28 -11.47 11.00
CA GLU A 32 1.94 -12.71 11.68
C GLU A 32 3.16 -13.57 12.02
N ALA A 33 4.24 -13.50 11.23
CA ALA A 33 5.51 -14.18 11.53
C ALA A 33 6.19 -13.64 12.82
N ALA A 34 5.84 -12.41 13.23
CA ALA A 34 6.18 -11.81 14.53
C ALA A 34 7.68 -11.73 14.89
N GLU A 35 8.57 -11.60 13.89
CA GLU A 35 10.01 -11.44 14.14
C GLU A 35 10.38 -10.04 14.67
N ASN A 36 9.62 -9.01 14.29
CA ASN A 36 9.90 -7.62 14.63
C ASN A 36 8.69 -6.94 15.30
N PRO A 37 8.86 -6.29 16.49
CA PRO A 37 7.77 -5.56 17.16
C PRO A 37 7.19 -4.40 16.33
N PHE A 38 7.95 -3.89 15.36
CA PHE A 38 7.45 -2.89 14.42
C PHE A 38 6.25 -3.41 13.63
N TRP A 39 6.21 -4.69 13.26
CA TRP A 39 5.08 -5.21 12.50
C TRP A 39 3.76 -5.16 13.26
N ALA A 40 3.80 -5.51 14.56
CA ALA A 40 2.64 -5.37 15.43
C ALA A 40 2.23 -3.89 15.57
N TYR A 41 3.20 -2.99 15.69
CA TYR A 41 2.95 -1.54 15.70
C TYR A 41 2.33 -1.05 14.39
N PHE A 42 2.84 -1.48 13.24
CA PHE A 42 2.32 -1.13 11.92
C PHE A 42 0.87 -1.61 11.74
N ALA A 43 0.56 -2.86 12.10
CA ALA A 43 -0.79 -3.38 12.01
C ALA A 43 -1.77 -2.62 12.91
N GLN A 44 -1.34 -2.28 14.14
CA GLN A 44 -2.11 -1.40 15.02
C GLN A 44 -2.31 -0.02 14.38
N LYS A 45 -1.25 0.57 13.83
CA LYS A 45 -1.32 1.91 13.22
C LYS A 45 -2.19 1.94 11.97
N ARG A 46 -2.18 0.88 11.16
CA ARG A 46 -3.09 0.72 10.03
C ARG A 46 -4.54 0.78 10.51
N ALA A 47 -4.89 -0.01 11.52
CA ALA A 47 -6.24 -0.01 12.08
C ALA A 47 -6.62 1.37 12.65
N GLU A 48 -5.71 2.01 13.40
CA GLU A 48 -5.93 3.35 13.95
C GLU A 48 -6.09 4.42 12.87
N LEU A 49 -5.27 4.43 11.82
CA LEU A 49 -5.32 5.44 10.75
C LEU A 49 -6.55 5.27 9.87
N ARG A 50 -6.94 4.02 9.60
CA ARG A 50 -8.16 3.71 8.86
C ARG A 50 -9.41 4.14 9.63
N ASP A 51 -9.46 3.89 10.94
CA ASP A 51 -10.58 4.29 11.79
C ASP A 51 -10.63 5.80 12.03
N LYS A 52 -9.50 6.42 12.39
CA LYS A 52 -9.44 7.84 12.80
C LYS A 52 -9.43 8.82 11.62
N GLN A 53 -8.77 8.47 10.51
CA GLN A 53 -8.57 9.37 9.38
C GLN A 53 -9.25 8.91 8.10
N GLY A 54 -9.80 7.69 8.06
CA GLY A 54 -10.31 7.11 6.83
C GLY A 54 -9.22 6.96 5.77
N LEU A 55 -7.96 6.80 6.19
CA LEU A 55 -6.82 6.75 5.29
C LEU A 55 -6.81 5.44 4.49
N ASP A 56 -6.67 5.53 3.18
CA ASP A 56 -6.54 4.37 2.30
C ASP A 56 -5.21 3.62 2.54
N ASP A 57 -5.21 2.32 2.23
CA ASP A 57 -4.04 1.46 2.40
C ASP A 57 -2.82 2.00 1.63
N LEU A 58 -3.02 2.61 0.46
CA LEU A 58 -1.98 3.32 -0.30
C LEU A 58 -1.31 4.43 0.51
N ARG A 59 -2.10 5.26 1.20
CA ARG A 59 -1.57 6.39 1.96
C ARG A 59 -0.86 5.92 3.22
N ILE A 60 -1.33 4.82 3.82
CA ILE A 60 -0.66 4.17 4.95
C ILE A 60 0.69 3.61 4.49
N LEU A 61 0.72 2.82 3.41
CA LEU A 61 1.93 2.29 2.81
C LEU A 61 2.95 3.40 2.52
N HIS A 62 2.51 4.48 1.87
CA HIS A 62 3.37 5.60 1.55
C HIS A 62 3.97 6.28 2.80
N ASN A 63 3.21 6.40 3.88
CA ASN A 63 3.69 7.01 5.13
C ASN A 63 4.76 6.16 5.84
N TYR A 64 4.66 4.83 5.71
CA TYR A 64 5.62 3.90 6.29
C TYR A 64 6.64 3.37 5.27
N LEU A 65 6.63 3.88 4.04
CA LEU A 65 7.44 3.36 2.93
C LEU A 65 8.93 3.26 3.26
N PRO A 66 9.60 4.28 3.85
CA PRO A 66 11.02 4.18 4.19
C PRO A 66 11.29 3.04 5.17
N THR A 67 10.44 2.90 6.19
CA THR A 67 10.60 1.88 7.22
C THR A 67 10.24 0.49 6.73
N LEU A 68 9.19 0.36 5.91
CA LEU A 68 8.83 -0.89 5.26
C LEU A 68 9.94 -1.35 4.32
N ARG A 69 10.60 -0.43 3.60
CA ARG A 69 11.75 -0.75 2.75
C ARG A 69 12.86 -1.41 3.57
N GLU A 70 13.30 -0.74 4.64
CA GLU A 70 14.35 -1.26 5.52
C GLU A 70 14.00 -2.63 6.11
N LEU A 71 12.74 -2.84 6.52
CA LEU A 71 12.28 -4.09 7.10
C LEU A 71 12.16 -5.22 6.09
N LEU A 72 11.71 -4.93 4.87
CA LEU A 72 11.62 -5.93 3.80
C LEU A 72 13.01 -6.34 3.31
N GLU A 73 13.96 -5.40 3.27
CA GLU A 73 15.36 -5.70 2.98
C GLU A 73 15.98 -6.59 4.07
N ASP A 74 15.76 -6.27 5.35
CA ASP A 74 16.25 -7.07 6.49
C ASP A 74 15.64 -8.48 6.53
N ASN A 75 14.33 -8.58 6.27
CA ASN A 75 13.62 -9.86 6.17
C ASN A 75 13.99 -10.66 4.90
N GLY A 76 14.67 -10.04 3.93
CA GLY A 76 14.98 -10.64 2.63
C GLY A 76 13.78 -10.80 1.67
N ASP A 77 12.66 -10.11 1.92
CA ASP A 77 11.49 -10.13 1.05
C ASP A 77 11.55 -9.00 -0.01
N LEU A 78 12.50 -9.18 -0.93
CA LEU A 78 12.71 -8.26 -2.06
C LEU A 78 11.52 -8.25 -3.03
N GLU A 79 10.73 -9.32 -3.09
CA GLU A 79 9.55 -9.40 -3.96
C GLU A 79 8.45 -8.43 -3.48
N THR A 80 8.18 -8.40 -2.17
CA THR A 80 7.23 -7.45 -1.59
C THR A 80 7.77 -6.03 -1.63
N LEU A 81 9.09 -5.86 -1.50
CA LEU A 81 9.75 -4.57 -1.65
C LEU A 81 9.55 -4.00 -3.06
N GLU A 82 9.84 -4.80 -4.10
CA GLU A 82 9.68 -4.38 -5.49
C GLU A 82 8.22 -4.00 -5.80
N MET A 83 7.24 -4.74 -5.27
CA MET A 83 5.82 -4.38 -5.41
C MET A 83 5.48 -3.07 -4.72
N LEU A 84 6.07 -2.81 -3.55
CA LEU A 84 5.86 -1.58 -2.80
C LEU A 84 6.49 -0.37 -3.49
N GLU A 85 7.67 -0.55 -4.10
CA GLU A 85 8.34 0.47 -4.89
C GLU A 85 7.63 0.74 -6.23
N ASP A 86 7.12 -0.30 -6.91
CA ASP A 86 6.25 -0.16 -8.08
C ASP A 86 5.01 0.67 -7.74
N LEU A 87 4.39 0.41 -6.58
CA LEU A 87 3.25 1.19 -6.12
C LEU A 87 3.58 2.68 -5.93
N GLU A 88 4.76 3.02 -5.40
CA GLU A 88 5.16 4.42 -5.25
C GLU A 88 5.46 5.07 -6.60
N ALA A 89 6.24 4.38 -7.44
CA ALA A 89 6.68 4.88 -8.74
C ALA A 89 5.52 5.11 -9.73
N ASN A 90 4.44 4.32 -9.66
CA ASN A 90 3.27 4.49 -10.53
C ASN A 90 2.24 5.48 -9.98
N LEU A 91 2.38 5.96 -8.73
CA LEU A 91 1.43 6.89 -8.11
C LEU A 91 1.81 8.37 -8.33
N MET A 92 3.01 8.65 -8.87
CA MET A 92 3.53 9.99 -9.16
C MET A 92 3.62 10.28 -10.66
#